data_AF-A0A9D6RYE2-F1
#
_entry.id   AF-A0A9D6RYE2-F1
#
_cell.length_a   1.000
_cell.length_b   1.000
_cell.length_c   1.000
_cell.angle_alpha   90.00
_cell.angle_beta   90.00
_cell.angle_gamma   90.00
#
_symmetry.space_group_name_H-M   'P 1'
#
loop_
_entity.id
_entity.type
_entity.pdbx_description
1 polymer ?
#
loop_
_entity_poly.entity_id
_entity_poly.type
_entity_poly.pdbx_seq_one_letter_code
_entity_poly.pdbx_strand_id
1 'polypeptide(L)'
;MTQRSQPSERDAEGSQPPDRDLEIAAHFAPIIHQGLNGSPRFDYITNFDFDGDWRGDNNWENADNKSYPLRAYVYYSVIETDTHYYVHYAVFHPRDYKGGLFQSWLLAEAMRRAQEQLKGNLPPEAEDLALSHENDMEGCLVVAEKRGESLDDAIVVYVETMAHNNFNQYRAPNEPTSIGYVVPVEGSHPVLFCEPQGHGLFAYTGRPNQLKDATRGVLIYHYTGRPEDPEPAKDKKVGYRLVPLYGTLWQRARTGANETYGESADCGTLTVKGPENGKIVEKQVALGAIGAAFLGTVGAANKARPPWAWFDYRERQRPRGEWFFDPATTIKRHFYAHNLSTIYVHNPYLDIWRPAKQ
;
A
#
# COMPACT_ATOMS: atom_id res chain seq x y z
N MET A 1 -1.25 -9.94 -53.31
CA MET A 1 -1.53 -8.92 -52.28
C MET A 1 -2.41 -9.56 -51.24
N THR A 2 -1.80 -10.12 -50.20
CA THR A 2 -2.48 -10.94 -49.20
C THR A 2 -2.60 -10.09 -47.95
N GLN A 3 -3.82 -9.67 -47.60
CA GLN A 3 -4.10 -8.90 -46.39
C GLN A 3 -3.75 -9.76 -45.18
N ARG A 4 -2.79 -9.31 -44.37
CA ARG A 4 -2.55 -9.85 -43.02
C ARG A 4 -3.61 -9.25 -42.11
N SER A 5 -4.58 -10.07 -41.72
CA SER A 5 -5.48 -9.83 -40.60
C SER A 5 -4.66 -9.65 -39.32
N GLN A 6 -4.90 -8.57 -38.58
CA GLN A 6 -4.35 -8.36 -37.24
C GLN A 6 -5.01 -9.35 -36.26
N PRO A 7 -4.27 -9.93 -35.30
CA PRO A 7 -4.88 -10.74 -34.25
C PRO A 7 -5.62 -9.84 -33.25
N SER A 8 -6.80 -10.28 -32.82
CA SER A 8 -7.61 -9.67 -31.77
C SER A 8 -6.91 -9.72 -30.41
N GLU A 9 -7.15 -8.72 -29.55
CA GLU A 9 -6.66 -8.53 -28.17
C GLU A 9 -6.97 -9.67 -27.16
N ARG A 10 -7.38 -10.85 -27.61
CA ARG A 10 -7.69 -12.00 -26.74
C ARG A 10 -6.66 -13.13 -26.73
N ASP A 11 -5.49 -12.95 -27.34
CA ASP A 11 -4.46 -14.00 -27.43
C ASP A 11 -3.12 -13.64 -26.75
N ALA A 12 -3.12 -12.76 -25.74
CA ALA A 12 -1.95 -12.48 -24.91
C ALA A 12 -2.03 -13.19 -23.53
N GLU A 13 -2.22 -14.51 -23.52
CA GLU A 13 -2.08 -15.35 -22.33
C GLU A 13 -0.97 -16.40 -22.53
N GLY A 14 0.09 -16.26 -21.73
CA GLY A 14 1.25 -17.16 -21.62
C GLY A 14 2.50 -16.33 -21.30
N SER A 15 3.07 -16.33 -20.09
CA SER A 15 3.56 -17.50 -19.34
C SER A 15 3.81 -17.21 -17.84
N GLN A 16 3.28 -18.08 -16.96
CA GLN A 16 3.32 -18.12 -15.48
C GLN A 16 2.52 -17.01 -14.75
N PRO A 17 1.52 -17.34 -13.90
CA PRO A 17 0.40 -16.44 -13.74
C PRO A 17 0.49 -15.57 -12.47
N PRO A 18 -0.25 -14.44 -12.46
CA PRO A 18 -0.77 -13.77 -11.25
C PRO A 18 -1.40 -14.66 -10.14
N ASP A 19 -1.40 -16.00 -10.28
CA ASP A 19 -2.05 -16.98 -9.41
C ASP A 19 -1.26 -17.24 -8.11
N ARG A 20 0.08 -17.42 -8.16
CA ARG A 20 0.86 -17.69 -6.93
C ARG A 20 0.97 -16.47 -6.00
N ASP A 21 1.11 -15.27 -6.56
CA ASP A 21 1.12 -14.05 -5.76
C ASP A 21 -0.24 -13.85 -5.08
N LEU A 22 -1.32 -14.13 -5.81
CA LEU A 22 -2.67 -14.05 -5.25
C LEU A 22 -2.89 -15.10 -4.16
N GLU A 23 -2.44 -16.35 -4.33
CA GLU A 23 -2.50 -17.39 -3.28
C GLU A 23 -1.81 -16.92 -1.99
N ILE A 24 -0.59 -16.42 -2.10
CA ILE A 24 0.19 -15.94 -0.94
C ILE A 24 -0.49 -14.74 -0.30
N ALA A 25 -0.92 -13.75 -1.09
CA ALA A 25 -1.59 -12.57 -0.58
C ALA A 25 -2.99 -12.88 0.00
N ALA A 26 -3.72 -13.85 -0.55
CA ALA A 26 -4.98 -14.30 0.00
C ALA A 26 -4.77 -14.95 1.39
N HIS A 27 -3.72 -15.77 1.52
CA HIS A 27 -3.43 -16.49 2.75
C HIS A 27 -3.08 -15.55 3.91
N PHE A 28 -2.36 -14.46 3.66
CA PHE A 28 -1.96 -13.49 4.69
C PHE A 28 -2.80 -12.21 4.72
N ALA A 29 -3.94 -12.19 4.02
CA ALA A 29 -4.73 -10.97 3.81
C ALA A 29 -5.22 -10.39 5.15
N PRO A 30 -5.05 -9.08 5.44
CA PRO A 30 -5.43 -8.53 6.74
C PRO A 30 -6.95 -8.47 6.93
N ILE A 31 -7.39 -8.57 8.19
CA ILE A 31 -8.73 -8.17 8.62
C ILE A 31 -8.66 -6.71 9.04
N ILE A 32 -9.43 -5.84 8.39
CA ILE A 32 -9.32 -4.39 8.61
C ILE A 32 -10.61 -3.85 9.25
N HIS A 33 -10.47 -3.31 10.46
CA HIS A 33 -11.51 -2.56 11.15
C HIS A 33 -11.43 -1.09 10.73
N GLN A 34 -12.26 -0.68 9.79
CA GLN A 34 -12.34 0.69 9.30
C GLN A 34 -13.27 1.52 10.19
N GLY A 35 -12.73 2.50 10.90
CA GLY A 35 -13.54 3.51 11.57
C GLY A 35 -14.27 4.40 10.57
N LEU A 36 -15.50 4.80 10.91
CA LEU A 36 -16.31 5.72 10.12
C LEU A 36 -16.58 7.01 10.91
N ASN A 37 -16.54 8.17 10.25
CA ASN A 37 -16.87 9.45 10.87
C ASN A 37 -17.86 10.25 9.99
N GLY A 38 -17.91 11.59 10.13
CA GLY A 38 -19.02 12.45 9.69
C GLY A 38 -19.57 12.20 8.28
N SER A 39 -18.72 11.75 7.34
CA SER A 39 -19.07 11.38 5.97
C SER A 39 -18.60 9.94 5.64
N PRO A 40 -19.28 8.90 6.16
CA PRO A 40 -18.78 7.52 6.16
C PRO A 40 -18.37 6.96 4.80
N ARG A 41 -19.08 7.39 3.74
CA ARG A 41 -18.80 6.96 2.37
C ARG A 41 -17.35 7.24 1.94
N PHE A 42 -16.74 8.30 2.45
CA PHE A 42 -15.37 8.65 2.12
C PHE A 42 -14.33 7.87 2.94
N ASP A 43 -14.75 7.20 4.02
CA ASP A 43 -13.90 6.26 4.78
C ASP A 43 -13.91 4.85 4.17
N TYR A 44 -14.69 4.59 3.11
CA TYR A 44 -14.75 3.27 2.49
C TYR A 44 -13.45 2.95 1.74
N ILE A 45 -12.94 1.74 1.96
CA ILE A 45 -11.84 1.17 1.19
C ILE A 45 -12.36 0.78 -0.20
N THR A 46 -11.71 1.25 -1.27
CA THR A 46 -12.10 1.00 -2.68
C THR A 46 -10.86 0.90 -3.59
N ASN A 47 -11.06 0.67 -4.89
CA ASN A 47 -10.01 0.79 -5.92
C ASN A 47 -9.87 2.23 -6.41
N PHE A 48 -8.69 2.58 -6.92
CA PHE A 48 -8.37 3.89 -7.52
C PHE A 48 -9.31 4.22 -8.68
N ASP A 49 -9.52 3.26 -9.59
CA ASP A 49 -10.36 3.39 -10.77
C ASP A 49 -11.84 3.03 -10.51
N PHE A 50 -12.39 3.41 -9.34
CA PHE A 50 -13.76 3.07 -8.94
C PHE A 50 -14.83 3.69 -9.85
N ASP A 51 -14.48 4.75 -10.56
CA ASP A 51 -15.29 5.48 -11.53
C ASP A 51 -15.01 5.07 -12.99
N GLY A 52 -14.07 4.14 -13.20
CA GLY A 52 -13.76 3.56 -14.50
C GLY A 52 -12.63 4.25 -15.27
N ASP A 53 -11.91 5.20 -14.66
CA ASP A 53 -10.70 5.78 -15.26
C ASP A 53 -9.51 5.75 -14.28
N TRP A 54 -8.34 6.22 -14.74
CA TRP A 54 -7.11 6.27 -13.93
C TRP A 54 -6.67 7.70 -13.67
N ARG A 55 -7.62 8.63 -13.69
CA ARG A 55 -7.40 10.04 -13.47
C ARG A 55 -7.45 10.31 -11.96
N GLY A 56 -6.43 10.97 -11.43
CA GLY A 56 -6.33 11.22 -10.00
C GLY A 56 -7.02 12.50 -9.52
N ASP A 57 -7.23 13.48 -10.40
CA ASP A 57 -7.77 14.82 -10.11
C ASP A 57 -9.29 14.96 -10.26
N ASN A 58 -10.03 13.85 -10.25
CA ASN A 58 -11.50 13.80 -10.25
C ASN A 58 -12.08 12.83 -9.20
N ASN A 59 -11.22 12.12 -8.46
CA ASN A 59 -11.63 11.11 -7.48
C ASN A 59 -12.38 11.73 -6.30
N TRP A 60 -12.02 12.96 -5.92
CA TRP A 60 -12.72 13.69 -4.88
C TRP A 60 -14.18 13.85 -5.25
N GLU A 61 -14.50 14.52 -6.36
CA GLU A 61 -15.88 14.74 -6.82
C GLU A 61 -16.61 13.42 -7.12
N ASN A 62 -15.97 12.50 -7.82
CA ASN A 62 -16.60 11.24 -8.24
C ASN A 62 -16.98 10.35 -7.05
N ALA A 63 -16.26 10.43 -5.93
CA ALA A 63 -16.64 9.70 -4.72
C ALA A 63 -18.03 10.09 -4.18
N ASP A 64 -18.50 11.32 -4.42
CA ASP A 64 -19.84 11.76 -4.00
C ASP A 64 -20.94 11.24 -4.94
N ASN A 65 -20.59 10.92 -6.18
CA ASN A 65 -21.52 10.39 -7.16
C ASN A 65 -21.87 8.93 -6.85
N LYS A 66 -23.07 8.71 -6.31
CA LYS A 66 -23.57 7.38 -5.95
C LYS A 66 -23.79 6.43 -7.14
N SER A 67 -23.68 6.89 -8.39
CA SER A 67 -23.64 5.98 -9.54
C SER A 67 -22.34 5.16 -9.61
N TYR A 68 -21.27 5.61 -8.96
CA TYR A 68 -20.02 4.88 -8.82
C TYR A 68 -20.00 4.15 -7.47
N PRO A 69 -20.23 2.83 -7.43
CA PRO A 69 -20.18 2.07 -6.18
C PRO A 69 -18.74 1.92 -5.69
N LEU A 70 -18.48 2.30 -4.43
CA LEU A 70 -17.15 2.19 -3.81
C LEU A 70 -16.94 0.76 -3.27
N ARG A 71 -16.90 -0.21 -4.18
CA ARG A 71 -16.75 -1.63 -3.81
C ARG A 71 -15.36 -1.88 -3.23
N ALA A 72 -15.30 -2.82 -2.29
CA ALA A 72 -14.09 -3.04 -1.51
C ALA A 72 -12.98 -3.75 -2.32
N TYR A 73 -11.86 -3.05 -2.49
CA TYR A 73 -10.63 -3.61 -3.06
C TYR A 73 -9.43 -3.27 -2.18
N VAL A 74 -8.49 -4.20 -2.08
CA VAL A 74 -7.20 -3.99 -1.41
C VAL A 74 -6.10 -4.30 -2.40
N TYR A 75 -5.17 -3.38 -2.57
CA TYR A 75 -4.02 -3.57 -3.44
C TYR A 75 -2.97 -4.44 -2.75
N TYR A 76 -2.26 -5.28 -3.49
CA TYR A 76 -1.20 -6.11 -2.92
C TYR A 76 0.05 -6.23 -3.80
N SER A 77 1.16 -6.58 -3.16
CA SER A 77 2.42 -6.97 -3.79
C SER A 77 3.06 -8.10 -2.98
N VAL A 78 3.62 -9.11 -3.65
CA VAL A 78 4.36 -10.20 -3.01
C VAL A 78 5.82 -10.14 -3.42
N ILE A 79 6.70 -10.13 -2.42
CA ILE A 79 8.15 -10.27 -2.55
C ILE A 79 8.57 -11.47 -1.69
N GLU A 80 9.58 -12.21 -2.13
CA GLU A 80 10.05 -13.40 -1.44
C GLU A 80 11.55 -13.49 -1.35
N THR A 81 12.01 -13.97 -0.20
CA THR A 81 13.34 -14.56 -0.04
C THR A 81 13.19 -16.08 0.13
N ASP A 82 14.29 -16.80 0.25
CA ASP A 82 14.29 -18.24 0.56
C ASP A 82 13.60 -18.58 1.89
N THR A 83 13.52 -17.62 2.83
CA THR A 83 13.06 -17.83 4.21
C THR A 83 11.76 -17.11 4.52
N HIS A 84 11.37 -16.06 3.78
CA HIS A 84 10.21 -15.23 4.14
C HIS A 84 9.38 -14.80 2.92
N TYR A 85 8.08 -14.65 3.16
CA TYR A 85 7.16 -13.89 2.33
C TYR A 85 7.05 -12.46 2.87
N TYR A 86 7.04 -11.48 1.99
CA TYR A 86 6.80 -10.07 2.27
C TYR A 86 5.59 -9.64 1.44
N VAL A 87 4.47 -9.40 2.11
CA VAL A 87 3.23 -9.03 1.43
C VAL A 87 2.85 -7.62 1.81
N HIS A 88 2.97 -6.70 0.87
CA HIS A 88 2.43 -5.37 1.03
C HIS A 88 0.93 -5.41 0.74
N TYR A 89 0.14 -4.75 1.58
CA TYR A 89 -1.25 -4.42 1.32
C TYR A 89 -1.42 -2.90 1.37
N ALA A 90 -2.16 -2.35 0.43
CA ALA A 90 -2.50 -0.94 0.40
C ALA A 90 -4.01 -0.77 0.22
N VAL A 91 -4.60 0.05 1.08
CA VAL A 91 -6.00 0.47 1.03
C VAL A 91 -6.07 1.85 0.40
N PHE A 92 -7.02 2.05 -0.49
CA PHE A 92 -7.22 3.34 -1.14
C PHE A 92 -8.57 3.94 -0.71
N HIS A 93 -8.54 5.24 -0.44
CA HIS A 93 -9.69 6.07 -0.14
C HIS A 93 -9.69 7.25 -1.12
N PRO A 94 -10.82 7.62 -1.75
CA PRO A 94 -10.82 8.74 -2.71
C PRO A 94 -10.53 10.11 -2.07
N ARG A 95 -10.64 10.23 -0.75
CA ARG A 95 -10.49 11.49 -0.01
C ARG A 95 -9.86 11.23 1.36
N ASP A 96 -8.78 11.93 1.71
CA ASP A 96 -8.52 12.30 3.11
C ASP A 96 -9.31 13.59 3.39
N TYR A 97 -10.22 13.57 4.35
CA TYR A 97 -11.04 14.74 4.69
C TYR A 97 -10.84 15.23 6.12
N LYS A 98 -9.73 14.84 6.77
CA LYS A 98 -9.32 15.31 8.09
C LYS A 98 -9.03 16.81 8.04
N GLY A 99 -9.39 17.55 9.10
CA GLY A 99 -9.20 19.01 9.19
C GLY A 99 -10.16 19.86 8.33
N GLY A 100 -10.76 19.30 7.28
CA GLY A 100 -11.75 19.97 6.43
C GLY A 100 -11.16 20.91 5.37
N LEU A 101 -11.92 21.14 4.30
CA LEU A 101 -11.46 21.83 3.09
C LEU A 101 -11.06 23.31 3.29
N PHE A 102 -11.77 24.05 4.13
CA PHE A 102 -11.50 25.49 4.32
C PHE A 102 -10.17 25.74 5.05
N GLN A 103 -9.91 24.98 6.11
CA GLN A 103 -8.62 25.03 6.82
C GLN A 103 -7.50 24.56 5.90
N SER A 104 -7.78 23.57 5.06
CA SER A 104 -6.80 23.02 4.13
C SER A 104 -6.43 23.97 3.00
N TRP A 105 -7.40 24.66 2.39
CA TRP A 105 -7.15 25.69 1.39
C TRP A 105 -6.35 26.88 1.96
N LEU A 106 -6.71 27.36 3.15
CA LEU A 106 -5.99 28.46 3.81
C LEU A 106 -4.53 28.10 4.08
N LEU A 107 -4.27 26.89 4.57
CA LEU A 107 -2.91 26.45 4.83
C LEU A 107 -2.14 26.16 3.55
N ALA A 108 -2.75 25.52 2.55
CA ALA A 108 -2.11 25.28 1.25
C ALA A 108 -1.66 26.59 0.58
N GLU A 109 -2.51 27.62 0.60
CA GLU A 109 -2.15 28.95 0.10
C GLU A 109 -1.04 29.61 0.94
N ALA A 110 -1.06 29.44 2.26
CA ALA A 110 0.01 29.93 3.13
C ALA A 110 1.35 29.22 2.86
N MET A 111 1.34 27.90 2.70
CA MET A 111 2.51 27.08 2.38
C MET A 111 3.06 27.40 1.00
N ARG A 112 2.21 27.56 -0.02
CA ARG A 112 2.62 27.98 -1.36
C ARG A 112 3.37 29.31 -1.32
N ARG A 113 2.81 30.31 -0.63
CA ARG A 113 3.46 31.61 -0.42
C ARG A 113 4.77 31.49 0.36
N ALA A 114 4.81 30.64 1.37
CA ALA A 114 6.02 30.38 2.14
C ALA A 114 7.09 29.68 1.29
N GLN A 115 6.74 28.73 0.42
CA GLN A 115 7.65 28.07 -0.52
C GLN A 115 8.25 29.07 -1.52
N GLU A 116 7.43 29.96 -2.07
CA GLU A 116 7.86 31.05 -2.96
C GLU A 116 8.84 32.00 -2.25
N GLN A 117 8.60 32.29 -0.96
CA GLN A 117 9.45 33.19 -0.16
C GLN A 117 10.71 32.52 0.40
N LEU A 118 10.65 31.23 0.74
CA LEU A 118 11.72 30.47 1.40
C LEU A 118 12.54 29.60 0.42
N LYS A 119 12.32 29.75 -0.89
CA LYS A 119 12.99 28.94 -1.95
C LYS A 119 12.93 27.43 -1.69
N GLY A 120 11.79 26.94 -1.19
CA GLY A 120 11.56 25.51 -0.94
C GLY A 120 12.00 24.97 0.42
N ASN A 121 12.55 25.78 1.34
CA ASN A 121 12.95 25.33 2.68
C ASN A 121 11.81 25.49 3.70
N LEU A 122 10.78 24.65 3.61
CA LEU A 122 9.77 24.54 4.67
C LEU A 122 10.25 23.62 5.79
N PRO A 123 9.93 23.93 7.07
CA PRO A 123 10.17 23.01 8.18
C PRO A 123 9.39 21.70 7.96
N PRO A 124 9.96 20.52 8.26
CA PRO A 124 9.32 19.24 7.95
C PRO A 124 7.96 19.03 8.63
N GLU A 125 7.69 19.74 9.71
CA GLU A 125 6.42 19.73 10.44
C GLU A 125 5.30 20.45 9.67
N ALA A 126 5.63 21.33 8.72
CA ALA A 126 4.64 22.03 7.89
C ALA A 126 3.99 21.11 6.84
N GLU A 127 4.70 20.07 6.39
CA GLU A 127 4.11 19.05 5.51
C GLU A 127 3.12 18.15 6.26
N ASP A 128 3.21 18.05 7.58
CA ASP A 128 2.47 17.10 8.42
C ASP A 128 1.25 17.73 9.10
N LEU A 129 0.92 18.99 8.76
CA LEU A 129 -0.41 19.49 9.10
C LEU A 129 -1.42 18.61 8.37
N ALA A 130 -2.27 17.94 9.13
CA ALA A 130 -3.39 17.15 8.62
C ALA A 130 -4.26 18.05 7.74
N LEU A 131 -4.03 17.95 6.43
CA LEU A 131 -4.73 18.66 5.38
C LEU A 131 -5.59 17.64 4.67
N SER A 132 -6.87 17.97 4.47
CA SER A 132 -7.68 17.19 3.56
C SER A 132 -7.02 17.19 2.18
N HIS A 133 -6.99 16.05 1.52
CA HIS A 133 -6.44 15.92 0.18
C HIS A 133 -7.17 14.86 -0.63
N GLU A 134 -7.18 15.07 -1.94
CA GLU A 134 -7.66 14.10 -2.91
C GLU A 134 -6.76 12.88 -2.99
N ASN A 135 -7.41 11.72 -3.09
CA ASN A 135 -6.79 10.41 -2.94
C ASN A 135 -6.20 10.22 -1.55
N ASP A 136 -6.12 8.98 -1.13
CA ASP A 136 -5.34 8.59 0.03
C ASP A 136 -5.01 7.11 -0.13
N MET A 137 -3.79 6.74 0.23
CA MET A 137 -3.37 5.36 0.19
C MET A 137 -2.49 5.06 1.38
N GLU A 138 -3.00 4.15 2.20
CA GLU A 138 -2.43 3.71 3.47
C GLU A 138 -2.21 2.20 3.40
N GLY A 139 -1.48 1.60 4.34
CA GLY A 139 -1.24 0.17 4.23
C GLY A 139 -0.32 -0.45 5.24
N CYS A 140 0.08 -1.68 4.93
CA CYS A 140 0.97 -2.47 5.76
C CYS A 140 1.88 -3.39 4.94
N LEU A 141 2.97 -3.83 5.56
CA LEU A 141 3.79 -4.95 5.14
C LEU A 141 3.59 -6.08 6.16
N VAL A 142 3.09 -7.22 5.69
CA VAL A 142 2.99 -8.45 6.46
C VAL A 142 4.19 -9.32 6.10
N VAL A 143 4.95 -9.74 7.11
CA VAL A 143 6.13 -10.59 6.96
C VAL A 143 5.81 -11.95 7.54
N ALA A 144 5.90 -12.99 6.72
CA ALA A 144 5.66 -14.36 7.14
C ALA A 144 6.92 -15.22 6.96
N GLU A 145 7.30 -15.95 7.99
CA GLU A 145 8.37 -16.95 7.96
C GLU A 145 7.87 -18.19 7.22
N LYS A 146 8.63 -18.65 6.22
CA LYS A 146 8.40 -19.92 5.54
C LYS A 146 8.85 -21.05 6.46
N ARG A 147 7.90 -21.81 6.98
CA ARG A 147 8.19 -23.09 7.65
C ARG A 147 7.72 -24.19 6.71
N GLY A 148 8.43 -25.30 6.64
CA GLY A 148 8.05 -26.39 5.73
C GLY A 148 8.08 -26.01 4.24
N GLU A 149 7.34 -26.78 3.43
CA GLU A 149 7.29 -26.63 1.97
C GLU A 149 5.95 -26.03 1.49
N SER A 150 4.92 -26.01 2.34
CA SER A 150 3.59 -25.52 1.98
C SER A 150 3.35 -24.09 2.47
N LEU A 151 2.37 -23.41 1.87
CA LEU A 151 1.96 -22.08 2.30
C LEU A 151 1.29 -22.11 3.69
N ASP A 152 0.59 -23.20 4.01
CA ASP A 152 -0.15 -23.37 5.27
C ASP A 152 0.76 -23.53 6.49
N ASP A 153 2.02 -23.91 6.26
CA ASP A 153 3.04 -24.02 7.30
C ASP A 153 3.66 -22.64 7.64
N ALA A 154 3.57 -21.67 6.72
CA ALA A 154 4.15 -20.36 6.91
C ALA A 154 3.37 -19.54 7.94
N ILE A 155 4.08 -18.75 8.75
CA ILE A 155 3.47 -18.01 9.86
C ILE A 155 3.82 -16.52 9.81
N VAL A 156 2.86 -15.67 10.15
CA VAL A 156 3.13 -14.23 10.30
C VAL A 156 4.03 -14.01 11.50
N VAL A 157 5.13 -13.29 11.30
CA VAL A 157 6.10 -12.93 12.34
C VAL A 157 6.11 -11.43 12.63
N TYR A 158 6.13 -10.60 11.59
CA TYR A 158 6.14 -9.15 11.73
C TYR A 158 5.07 -8.49 10.89
N VAL A 159 4.59 -7.34 11.34
CA VAL A 159 3.76 -6.44 10.55
C VAL A 159 4.29 -5.03 10.75
N GLU A 160 4.46 -4.28 9.67
CA GLU A 160 4.67 -2.83 9.75
C GLU A 160 3.51 -2.12 9.07
N THR A 161 2.96 -1.08 9.70
CA THR A 161 1.92 -0.25 9.08
C THR A 161 2.45 1.14 8.77
N MET A 162 1.94 1.74 7.69
CA MET A 162 2.11 3.17 7.42
C MET A 162 0.94 3.91 8.08
N ALA A 163 1.27 4.99 8.81
CA ALA A 163 0.30 5.97 9.27
C ALA A 163 1.03 7.28 9.56
N HIS A 164 0.51 8.41 9.07
CA HIS A 164 1.07 9.75 9.36
C HIS A 164 2.59 9.82 9.09
N ASN A 165 3.04 9.30 7.95
CA ASN A 165 4.46 9.24 7.55
C ASN A 165 5.38 8.53 8.58
N ASN A 166 4.85 7.51 9.25
CA ASN A 166 5.57 6.65 10.19
C ASN A 166 5.37 5.18 9.85
N PHE A 167 6.44 4.39 9.95
CA PHE A 167 6.33 2.95 9.97
C PHE A 167 6.18 2.47 11.42
N ASN A 168 4.99 1.97 11.74
CA ASN A 168 4.69 1.42 13.06
C ASN A 168 5.04 -0.07 13.07
N GLN A 169 5.92 -0.46 13.98
CA GLN A 169 6.44 -1.82 14.08
C GLN A 169 5.57 -2.68 14.98
N TYR A 170 5.19 -3.86 14.48
CA TYR A 170 4.47 -4.87 15.23
C TYR A 170 5.08 -6.26 15.07
N ARG A 171 4.88 -7.09 16.09
CA ARG A 171 5.20 -8.52 16.08
C ARG A 171 3.94 -9.36 16.32
N ALA A 172 3.91 -10.57 15.79
CA ALA A 172 2.87 -11.53 16.12
C ALA A 172 2.97 -11.96 17.61
N PRO A 173 1.87 -12.41 18.25
CA PRO A 173 1.83 -12.62 19.70
C PRO A 173 2.88 -13.57 20.28
N ASN A 174 3.31 -14.56 19.50
CA ASN A 174 4.26 -15.60 19.93
C ASN A 174 5.70 -15.33 19.48
N GLU A 175 5.97 -14.20 18.83
CA GLU A 175 7.33 -13.87 18.42
C GLU A 175 8.20 -13.48 19.63
N PRO A 176 9.40 -14.07 19.77
CA PRO A 176 10.22 -13.93 20.98
C PRO A 176 10.87 -12.54 21.13
N THR A 177 10.90 -11.74 20.08
CA THR A 177 11.46 -10.38 20.14
C THR A 177 10.59 -9.46 21.00
N SER A 178 11.21 -8.47 21.66
CA SER A 178 10.48 -7.41 22.37
C SER A 178 10.23 -6.17 21.50
N ILE A 179 10.67 -6.18 20.23
CA ILE A 179 10.58 -5.04 19.32
C ILE A 179 9.16 -4.93 18.75
N GLY A 180 8.70 -3.70 18.57
CA GLY A 180 7.35 -3.37 18.13
C GLY A 180 6.29 -3.59 19.20
N TYR A 181 5.04 -3.34 18.87
CA TYR A 181 3.88 -3.73 19.68
C TYR A 181 3.32 -5.08 19.22
N VAL A 182 2.42 -5.69 19.99
CA VAL A 182 1.75 -6.92 19.54
C VAL A 182 0.61 -6.55 18.59
N VAL A 183 0.57 -7.20 17.42
CA VAL A 183 -0.59 -7.20 16.52
C VAL A 183 -1.37 -8.51 16.71
N PRO A 184 -2.71 -8.48 16.88
CA PRO A 184 -3.49 -9.71 16.88
C PRO A 184 -3.44 -10.38 15.50
N VAL A 185 -3.39 -11.70 15.48
CA VAL A 185 -3.43 -12.50 14.26
C VAL A 185 -4.53 -13.56 14.42
N GLU A 186 -5.52 -13.54 13.53
CA GLU A 186 -6.59 -14.55 13.45
C GLU A 186 -6.26 -15.55 12.34
N GLY A 187 -5.86 -16.77 12.73
CA GLY A 187 -5.28 -17.72 11.77
C GLY A 187 -3.96 -17.18 11.22
N SER A 188 -3.94 -16.85 9.94
CA SER A 188 -2.83 -16.20 9.22
C SER A 188 -3.08 -14.72 8.93
N HIS A 189 -4.19 -14.14 9.42
CA HIS A 189 -4.66 -12.80 9.08
C HIS A 189 -4.37 -11.79 10.19
N PRO A 190 -3.47 -10.81 9.98
CA PRO A 190 -3.29 -9.72 10.93
C PRO A 190 -4.56 -8.88 11.07
N VAL A 191 -4.89 -8.49 12.30
CA VAL A 191 -6.07 -7.67 12.58
C VAL A 191 -5.65 -6.22 12.78
N LEU A 192 -6.09 -5.36 11.85
CA LEU A 192 -5.70 -3.96 11.77
C LEU A 192 -6.91 -3.03 12.00
N PHE A 193 -6.62 -1.78 12.36
CA PHE A 193 -7.55 -0.68 12.48
C PHE A 193 -7.13 0.42 11.49
N CYS A 194 -8.09 0.94 10.72
CA CYS A 194 -7.91 2.13 9.90
C CYS A 194 -8.68 3.27 10.57
N GLU A 195 -7.99 4.35 10.95
CA GLU A 195 -8.66 5.52 11.52
C GLU A 195 -9.61 6.15 10.47
N PRO A 196 -10.75 6.73 10.90
CA PRO A 196 -11.57 7.49 9.97
C PRO A 196 -10.86 8.78 9.53
N GLN A 197 -11.28 9.31 8.38
CA GLN A 197 -10.85 10.58 7.77
C GLN A 197 -9.42 10.61 7.25
N GLY A 198 -8.42 10.34 8.09
CA GLY A 198 -6.99 10.37 7.71
C GLY A 198 -6.36 8.99 7.51
N HIS A 199 -7.16 7.93 7.61
CA HIS A 199 -6.89 6.55 7.20
C HIS A 199 -5.62 5.84 7.69
N GLY A 200 -4.82 6.45 8.57
CA GLY A 200 -3.69 5.83 9.22
C GLY A 200 -4.00 4.42 9.76
N LEU A 201 -3.16 3.46 9.36
CA LEU A 201 -3.34 2.05 9.67
C LEU A 201 -2.55 1.65 10.92
N PHE A 202 -3.17 0.91 11.83
CA PHE A 202 -2.57 0.47 13.10
C PHE A 202 -2.97 -0.96 13.45
N ALA A 203 -2.29 -1.60 14.40
CA ALA A 203 -2.80 -2.84 14.99
C ALA A 203 -4.16 -2.60 15.69
N TYR A 204 -5.11 -3.49 15.49
CA TYR A 204 -6.41 -3.40 16.17
C TYR A 204 -6.25 -3.76 17.65
N THR A 205 -6.77 -2.90 18.53
CA THR A 205 -6.77 -3.12 19.98
C THR A 205 -8.17 -3.19 20.58
N GLY A 206 -9.20 -2.76 19.83
CA GLY A 206 -10.59 -2.69 20.30
C GLY A 206 -10.82 -1.76 21.49
N ARG A 207 -9.80 -1.00 21.93
CA ARG A 207 -9.91 -0.12 23.11
C ARG A 207 -10.76 1.11 22.79
N PRO A 208 -11.57 1.60 23.75
CA PRO A 208 -12.41 2.79 23.54
C PRO A 208 -11.66 4.00 22.99
N ASN A 209 -10.42 4.23 23.45
CA ASN A 209 -9.59 5.35 22.97
C ASN A 209 -9.19 5.23 21.49
N GLN A 210 -9.00 4.01 20.96
CA GLN A 210 -8.72 3.80 19.54
C GLN A 210 -9.98 4.05 18.70
N LEU A 211 -11.15 3.76 19.24
CA LEU A 211 -12.45 3.87 18.56
C LEU A 211 -13.14 5.22 18.76
N LYS A 212 -12.55 6.15 19.52
CA LYS A 212 -13.19 7.41 19.95
C LYS A 212 -13.66 8.27 18.77
N ASP A 213 -12.93 8.24 17.66
CA ASP A 213 -13.19 9.06 16.47
C ASP A 213 -14.07 8.32 15.44
N ALA A 214 -14.33 7.03 15.63
CA ALA A 214 -15.23 6.21 14.81
C ALA A 214 -16.71 6.45 15.19
N THR A 215 -17.14 7.71 15.16
CA THR A 215 -18.45 8.17 15.66
C THR A 215 -19.64 7.63 14.88
N ARG A 216 -19.42 7.15 13.65
CA ARG A 216 -20.44 6.51 12.80
C ARG A 216 -20.34 4.99 12.78
N GLY A 217 -19.49 4.41 13.62
CA GLY A 217 -19.29 2.97 13.74
C GLY A 217 -18.03 2.49 13.03
N VAL A 218 -17.92 1.17 12.90
CA VAL A 218 -16.76 0.48 12.34
C VAL A 218 -17.27 -0.56 11.32
N LEU A 219 -16.68 -0.59 10.13
CA LEU A 219 -16.81 -1.70 9.18
C LEU A 219 -15.65 -2.68 9.35
N ILE A 220 -15.90 -3.96 9.12
CA ILE A 220 -14.90 -5.03 9.21
C ILE A 220 -14.74 -5.63 7.82
N TYR A 221 -13.58 -5.40 7.22
CA TYR A 221 -13.22 -5.85 5.90
C TYR A 221 -12.50 -7.20 5.99
N HIS A 222 -12.99 -8.19 5.25
CA HIS A 222 -12.41 -9.53 5.15
C HIS A 222 -12.10 -9.88 3.70
N TYR A 223 -10.99 -10.58 3.47
CA TYR A 223 -10.74 -11.14 2.14
C TYR A 223 -11.77 -12.23 1.85
N THR A 224 -12.51 -12.07 0.75
CA THR A 224 -13.47 -13.08 0.26
C THR A 224 -13.27 -13.41 -1.21
N GLY A 225 -12.31 -12.74 -1.86
CA GLY A 225 -12.13 -12.77 -3.31
C GLY A 225 -13.19 -11.98 -4.08
N ARG A 226 -14.18 -11.36 -3.42
CA ARG A 226 -15.27 -10.60 -4.04
C ARG A 226 -15.27 -9.15 -3.55
N PRO A 227 -15.47 -8.16 -4.43
CA PRO A 227 -15.54 -6.77 -4.02
C PRO A 227 -16.99 -6.39 -3.68
N GLU A 228 -17.33 -6.47 -2.40
CA GLU A 228 -18.66 -6.13 -1.89
C GLU A 228 -18.83 -4.61 -1.72
N ASP A 229 -20.06 -4.13 -1.80
CA ASP A 229 -20.39 -2.72 -1.58
C ASP A 229 -20.61 -2.46 -0.07
N PRO A 230 -19.86 -1.52 0.54
CA PRO A 230 -20.04 -1.16 1.94
C PRO A 230 -21.38 -0.48 2.25
N GLU A 231 -21.97 0.26 1.31
CA GLU A 231 -23.18 1.07 1.55
C GLU A 231 -24.40 0.21 1.99
N PRO A 232 -24.70 -0.95 1.38
CA PRO A 232 -25.77 -1.84 1.83
C PRO A 232 -25.39 -2.81 2.97
N ALA A 233 -24.16 -2.80 3.49
CA ALA A 233 -23.65 -3.82 4.40
C ALA A 233 -24.31 -3.76 5.81
N LYS A 234 -25.35 -4.58 6.02
CA LYS A 234 -26.17 -4.58 7.25
C LYS A 234 -25.42 -5.04 8.50
N ASP A 235 -24.53 -6.02 8.36
CA ASP A 235 -23.81 -6.64 9.48
C ASP A 235 -22.44 -5.99 9.74
N LYS A 236 -22.17 -4.86 9.07
CA LYS A 236 -20.89 -4.14 9.11
C LYS A 236 -19.68 -4.98 8.67
N LYS A 237 -19.91 -6.13 8.03
CA LYS A 237 -18.87 -6.94 7.41
C LYS A 237 -18.91 -6.73 5.90
N VAL A 238 -17.73 -6.55 5.30
CA VAL A 238 -17.58 -6.29 3.87
C VAL A 238 -16.49 -7.20 3.32
N GLY A 239 -16.83 -8.02 2.33
CA GLY A 239 -15.86 -8.77 1.56
C GLY A 239 -15.07 -7.88 0.61
N TYR A 240 -13.74 -8.00 0.59
CA TYR A 240 -12.90 -7.34 -0.41
C TYR A 240 -12.24 -8.33 -1.38
N ARG A 241 -11.89 -7.81 -2.56
CA ARG A 241 -11.03 -8.48 -3.54
C ARG A 241 -9.62 -7.89 -3.54
N LEU A 242 -8.62 -8.75 -3.73
CA LEU A 242 -7.23 -8.33 -3.90
C LEU A 242 -6.94 -7.90 -5.36
N VAL A 243 -6.18 -6.82 -5.53
CA VAL A 243 -5.77 -6.29 -6.85
C VAL A 243 -4.25 -6.12 -6.88
N PRO A 244 -3.53 -6.68 -7.87
CA PRO A 244 -2.07 -6.61 -7.86
C PRO A 244 -1.58 -5.20 -8.19
N LEU A 245 -0.74 -4.63 -7.33
CA LEU A 245 -0.04 -3.36 -7.58
C LEU A 245 0.78 -3.45 -8.86
N TYR A 246 1.47 -4.58 -9.08
CA TYR A 246 2.38 -4.77 -10.21
C TYR A 246 1.69 -4.56 -11.56
N GLY A 247 0.49 -5.13 -11.76
CA GLY A 247 -0.25 -5.04 -13.03
C GLY A 247 -1.11 -3.79 -13.18
N THR A 248 -1.22 -2.96 -12.13
CA THR A 248 -2.14 -1.82 -12.10
C THR A 248 -1.39 -0.50 -11.92
N LEU A 249 -1.27 -0.06 -10.68
CA LEU A 249 -0.66 1.22 -10.29
C LEU A 249 0.82 1.29 -10.66
N TRP A 250 1.55 0.18 -10.47
CA TRP A 250 2.99 0.14 -10.77
C TRP A 250 3.28 0.37 -12.25
N GLN A 251 2.54 -0.25 -13.18
CA GLN A 251 2.79 -0.04 -14.62
C GLN A 251 2.65 1.42 -15.02
N ARG A 252 1.73 2.15 -14.39
CA ARG A 252 1.54 3.59 -14.60
C ARG A 252 2.66 4.40 -13.97
N ALA A 253 3.10 4.03 -12.77
CA ALA A 253 4.18 4.74 -12.08
C ALA A 253 5.51 4.71 -12.86
N ARG A 254 5.76 3.64 -13.61
CA ARG A 254 6.98 3.50 -14.43
C ARG A 254 7.11 4.55 -15.53
N THR A 255 6.03 5.24 -15.91
CA THR A 255 6.08 6.32 -16.90
C THR A 255 6.30 7.69 -16.27
N GLY A 256 6.57 7.76 -14.96
CA GLY A 256 6.68 9.01 -14.24
C GLY A 256 5.33 9.69 -14.01
N ALA A 257 5.28 11.01 -14.18
CA ALA A 257 4.06 11.80 -14.00
C ALA A 257 3.12 11.61 -15.20
N ASN A 258 1.84 11.40 -14.92
CA ASN A 258 0.76 11.12 -15.87
C ASN A 258 -0.60 11.46 -15.24
N GLU A 259 -1.71 11.02 -15.83
CA GLU A 259 -3.06 11.26 -15.28
C GLU A 259 -3.29 10.61 -13.90
N THR A 260 -2.51 9.58 -13.54
CA THR A 260 -2.58 8.90 -12.24
C THR A 260 -1.64 9.52 -11.21
N TYR A 261 -0.45 9.93 -11.64
CA TYR A 261 0.61 10.45 -10.78
C TYR A 261 0.96 11.90 -11.12
N GLY A 262 0.72 12.83 -10.20
CA GLY A 262 1.03 14.24 -10.40
C GLY A 262 2.52 14.54 -10.27
N GLU A 263 3.28 13.69 -9.56
CA GLU A 263 4.70 13.88 -9.30
C GLU A 263 5.50 12.60 -9.48
N SER A 264 6.76 12.76 -9.89
CA SER A 264 7.75 11.68 -9.94
C SER A 264 8.86 11.91 -8.94
N ALA A 265 9.47 10.81 -8.50
CA ALA A 265 10.63 10.84 -7.64
C ALA A 265 11.69 9.87 -8.12
N ASP A 266 12.95 10.30 -8.07
CA ASP A 266 14.08 9.41 -8.26
C ASP A 266 14.23 8.49 -7.04
N CYS A 267 14.09 7.19 -7.27
CA CYS A 267 14.32 6.16 -6.25
C CYS A 267 15.77 5.63 -6.28
N GLY A 268 16.61 6.22 -7.14
CA GLY A 268 18.03 5.93 -7.23
C GLY A 268 18.32 4.50 -7.68
N THR A 269 19.38 3.94 -7.12
CA THR A 269 19.85 2.58 -7.40
C THR A 269 19.82 1.74 -6.15
N LEU A 270 19.22 0.56 -6.25
CA LEU A 270 19.24 -0.44 -5.18
C LEU A 270 20.23 -1.54 -5.49
N THR A 271 20.89 -2.04 -4.46
CA THR A 271 21.77 -3.21 -4.55
C THR A 271 21.07 -4.38 -3.89
N VAL A 272 20.70 -5.38 -4.68
CA VAL A 272 19.98 -6.57 -4.20
C VAL A 272 20.69 -7.85 -4.60
N LYS A 273 20.42 -8.93 -3.85
CA LYS A 273 20.98 -10.26 -4.13
C LYS A 273 19.88 -11.20 -4.61
N GLY A 274 20.17 -12.00 -5.61
CA GLY A 274 19.26 -13.01 -6.13
C GLY A 274 19.98 -14.12 -6.88
N PRO A 275 19.30 -15.23 -7.18
CA PRO A 275 19.86 -16.31 -7.97
C PRO A 275 19.91 -15.95 -9.46
N GLU A 276 21.07 -16.13 -10.08
CA GLU A 276 21.27 -16.03 -11.53
C GLU A 276 22.13 -17.21 -11.99
N ASN A 277 21.62 -18.03 -12.91
CA ASN A 277 22.31 -19.21 -13.45
C ASN A 277 22.91 -20.14 -12.36
N GLY A 278 22.15 -20.36 -11.27
CA GLY A 278 22.56 -21.23 -10.16
C GLY A 278 23.60 -20.64 -9.19
N LYS A 279 23.92 -19.35 -9.31
CA LYS A 279 24.80 -18.63 -8.36
C LYS A 279 24.04 -17.47 -7.74
N ILE A 280 24.42 -17.10 -6.52
CA ILE A 280 23.95 -15.85 -5.92
C ILE A 280 24.77 -14.70 -6.48
N VAL A 281 24.10 -13.74 -7.11
CA VAL A 281 24.70 -12.56 -7.71
C VAL A 281 24.12 -11.33 -7.05
N GLU A 282 24.98 -10.33 -6.86
CA GLU A 282 24.58 -8.99 -6.44
C GLU A 282 24.31 -8.15 -7.69
N LYS A 283 23.11 -7.58 -7.79
CA LYS A 283 22.63 -6.77 -8.90
C LYS A 283 22.37 -5.35 -8.42
N GLN A 284 22.89 -4.38 -9.16
CA GLN A 284 22.48 -2.99 -9.03
C GLN A 284 21.31 -2.73 -9.98
N VAL A 285 20.19 -2.27 -9.43
CA VAL A 285 18.97 -1.96 -10.18
C VAL A 285 18.71 -0.47 -10.07
N ALA A 286 18.84 0.23 -11.19
CA ALA A 286 18.46 1.64 -11.29
C ALA A 286 16.94 1.72 -11.45
N LEU A 287 16.26 2.26 -10.45
CA LEU A 287 14.81 2.49 -10.49
C LEU A 287 14.47 3.79 -11.20
N GLY A 288 15.35 4.80 -11.07
CA GLY A 288 15.18 6.11 -11.68
C GLY A 288 13.93 6.85 -11.18
N ALA A 289 13.47 7.81 -11.98
CA ALA A 289 12.28 8.60 -11.68
C ALA A 289 10.99 7.81 -11.99
N ILE A 290 10.19 7.58 -10.95
CA ILE A 290 8.90 6.89 -11.03
C ILE A 290 7.81 7.74 -10.38
N GLY A 291 6.55 7.57 -10.80
CA GLY A 291 5.38 8.22 -10.21
C GLY A 291 5.34 7.96 -8.70
N ALA A 292 5.33 9.03 -7.91
CA ALA A 292 5.59 8.97 -6.46
C ALA A 292 4.56 9.72 -5.60
N ALA A 293 3.65 10.43 -6.24
CA ALA A 293 2.44 10.94 -5.59
C ALA A 293 1.27 10.89 -6.58
N PHE A 294 0.10 10.49 -6.11
CA PHE A 294 -1.11 10.49 -6.94
C PHE A 294 -1.44 11.90 -7.37
N LEU A 295 -1.87 12.06 -8.61
CA LEU A 295 -2.37 13.34 -9.10
C LEU A 295 -3.58 13.71 -8.24
N GLY A 296 -3.59 14.87 -7.62
CA GLY A 296 -4.71 15.31 -6.81
C GLY A 296 -4.72 16.83 -6.72
N THR A 297 -5.89 17.44 -6.93
CA THR A 297 -6.02 18.90 -7.03
C THR A 297 -6.94 19.49 -5.97
N VAL A 298 -7.72 18.66 -5.28
CA VAL A 298 -8.54 19.09 -4.15
C VAL A 298 -7.75 19.00 -2.84
N GLY A 299 -7.74 20.09 -2.07
CA GLY A 299 -7.01 20.16 -0.80
C GLY A 299 -5.51 20.37 -1.00
N ALA A 300 -4.66 19.61 -0.30
CA ALA A 300 -3.22 19.63 -0.55
C ALA A 300 -2.89 18.87 -1.85
N ALA A 301 -2.29 19.56 -2.83
CA ALA A 301 -1.99 18.98 -4.12
C ALA A 301 -0.98 17.81 -4.02
N ASN A 302 -1.24 16.73 -4.77
CA ASN A 302 -0.40 15.55 -4.90
C ASN A 302 0.13 14.99 -3.56
N LYS A 303 -0.74 14.92 -2.54
CA LYS A 303 -0.31 14.56 -1.19
C LYS A 303 -0.24 13.06 -0.96
N ALA A 304 -1.20 12.32 -1.51
CA ALA A 304 -1.30 10.87 -1.36
C ALA A 304 -0.18 10.16 -2.13
N ARG A 305 0.39 9.11 -1.51
CA ARG A 305 1.57 8.41 -2.05
C ARG A 305 1.28 6.92 -2.21
N PRO A 306 1.80 6.27 -3.26
CA PRO A 306 1.80 4.82 -3.37
C PRO A 306 2.85 4.17 -2.43
N PRO A 307 2.79 2.84 -2.22
CA PRO A 307 3.70 2.12 -1.31
C PRO A 307 5.20 2.35 -1.53
N TRP A 308 5.66 2.46 -2.78
CA TRP A 308 7.07 2.71 -3.10
C TRP A 308 7.52 4.17 -2.87
N ALA A 309 6.61 5.05 -2.48
CA ALA A 309 6.90 6.44 -2.13
C ALA A 309 6.58 6.78 -0.67
N TRP A 310 6.07 5.83 0.11
CA TRP A 310 5.95 5.97 1.56
C TRP A 310 7.33 6.08 2.23
N PHE A 311 7.37 6.76 3.37
CA PHE A 311 8.59 6.98 4.14
C PHE A 311 8.28 7.12 5.63
N ASP A 312 9.29 6.89 6.46
CA ASP A 312 9.27 7.21 7.88
C ASP A 312 10.03 8.52 8.14
N TYR A 313 9.42 9.46 8.85
CA TYR A 313 10.05 10.76 9.15
C TYR A 313 11.38 10.64 9.90
N ARG A 314 11.57 9.56 10.68
CA ARG A 314 12.78 9.27 11.47
C ARG A 314 13.89 8.65 10.61
N GLU A 315 13.55 8.21 9.41
CA GLU A 315 14.45 7.55 8.48
C GLU A 315 14.58 8.30 7.14
N ARG A 316 14.39 9.63 7.12
CA ARG A 316 14.45 10.46 5.90
C ARG A 316 15.76 10.37 5.10
N GLN A 317 16.85 9.97 5.75
CA GLN A 317 18.15 9.72 5.12
C GLN A 317 18.23 8.40 4.33
N ARG A 318 17.24 7.52 4.48
CA ARG A 318 17.20 6.23 3.78
C ARG A 318 16.80 6.43 2.32
N PRO A 319 17.21 5.51 1.42
CA PRO A 319 16.78 5.54 0.04
C PRO A 319 15.24 5.52 -0.06
N ARG A 320 14.70 6.34 -0.95
CA ARG A 320 13.27 6.38 -1.22
C ARG A 320 12.79 5.02 -1.74
N GLY A 321 11.66 4.54 -1.22
CA GLY A 321 11.07 3.27 -1.63
C GLY A 321 11.79 2.03 -1.10
N GLU A 322 12.86 2.17 -0.29
CA GLU A 322 13.58 1.02 0.29
C GLU A 322 12.64 0.05 1.01
N TRP A 323 11.68 0.59 1.78
CA TRP A 323 10.69 -0.21 2.50
C TRP A 323 9.86 -1.13 1.59
N PHE A 324 9.60 -0.70 0.35
CA PHE A 324 8.82 -1.47 -0.63
C PHE A 324 9.69 -2.36 -1.52
N PHE A 325 10.82 -1.84 -2.02
CA PHE A 325 11.66 -2.56 -2.98
C PHE A 325 12.67 -3.50 -2.32
N ASP A 326 13.12 -3.19 -1.10
CA ASP A 326 14.03 -4.02 -0.30
C ASP A 326 13.46 -4.28 1.12
N PRO A 327 12.28 -4.93 1.21
CA PRO A 327 11.64 -5.18 2.50
C PRO A 327 12.45 -6.12 3.39
N ALA A 328 13.25 -7.03 2.83
CA ALA A 328 14.07 -7.95 3.60
C ALA A 328 15.16 -7.22 4.40
N THR A 329 15.94 -6.35 3.77
CA THR A 329 16.96 -5.54 4.47
C THR A 329 16.31 -4.58 5.46
N THR A 330 15.16 -4.01 5.10
CA THR A 330 14.41 -3.08 5.96
C THR A 330 13.94 -3.77 7.24
N ILE A 331 13.23 -4.91 7.13
CA ILE A 331 12.75 -5.67 8.28
C ILE A 331 13.89 -6.24 9.12
N LYS A 332 14.97 -6.70 8.48
CA LYS A 332 16.19 -7.13 9.19
C LYS A 332 16.75 -6.04 10.10
N ARG A 333 16.79 -4.80 9.60
CA ARG A 333 17.24 -3.62 10.35
C ARG A 333 16.27 -3.27 11.47
N HIS A 334 14.98 -3.21 11.15
CA HIS A 334 13.93 -2.76 12.07
C HIS A 334 13.75 -3.69 13.28
N PHE A 335 13.85 -5.01 13.08
CA PHE A 335 13.60 -6.01 14.12
C PHE A 335 14.88 -6.74 14.60
N TYR A 336 16.06 -6.35 14.12
CA TYR A 336 17.33 -7.09 14.33
C TYR A 336 17.18 -8.60 14.03
N ALA A 337 16.41 -8.95 12.99
CA ALA A 337 16.06 -10.33 12.65
C ALA A 337 17.22 -11.06 11.96
N HIS A 338 18.12 -11.67 12.73
CA HIS A 338 19.36 -12.26 12.20
C HIS A 338 19.15 -13.44 11.22
N ASN A 339 18.09 -14.22 11.41
CA ASN A 339 17.79 -15.42 10.61
C ASN A 339 17.08 -15.10 9.28
N LEU A 340 16.70 -13.84 9.07
CA LEU A 340 16.04 -13.41 7.84
C LEU A 340 17.08 -13.26 6.72
N SER A 341 16.83 -13.96 5.61
CA SER A 341 17.63 -13.85 4.40
C SER A 341 17.30 -12.60 3.61
N THR A 342 18.31 -12.02 2.98
CA THR A 342 18.18 -10.86 2.07
C THR A 342 18.46 -11.27 0.61
N ILE A 343 18.32 -12.56 0.30
CA ILE A 343 18.46 -13.11 -1.05
C ILE A 343 17.06 -13.29 -1.63
N TYR A 344 16.71 -12.45 -2.59
CA TYR A 344 15.40 -12.48 -3.23
C TYR A 344 15.30 -13.63 -4.23
N VAL A 345 14.26 -14.44 -4.09
CA VAL A 345 13.86 -15.47 -5.08
C VAL A 345 12.67 -15.01 -5.92
N HIS A 346 11.98 -13.96 -5.47
CA HIS A 346 10.95 -13.27 -6.22
C HIS A 346 10.87 -11.80 -5.78
N ASN A 347 11.06 -10.88 -6.71
CA ASN A 347 10.80 -9.46 -6.56
C ASN A 347 10.51 -8.90 -7.96
N PRO A 348 9.23 -8.87 -8.38
CA PRO A 348 8.87 -8.53 -9.76
C PRO A 348 9.21 -7.08 -10.12
N TYR A 349 9.37 -6.21 -9.13
CA TYR A 349 9.76 -4.81 -9.29
C TYR A 349 11.24 -4.62 -9.62
N LEU A 350 12.06 -5.65 -9.42
CA LEU A 350 13.50 -5.66 -9.69
C LEU A 350 13.89 -6.70 -10.76
N ASP A 351 12.89 -7.19 -11.51
CA ASP A 351 12.99 -8.26 -12.51
C ASP A 351 13.54 -9.58 -11.95
N ILE A 352 13.19 -9.92 -10.71
CA ILE A 352 13.50 -11.21 -10.08
C ILE A 352 12.23 -12.04 -10.04
N TRP A 353 12.20 -13.13 -10.81
CA TRP A 353 11.02 -13.98 -10.94
C TRP A 353 11.28 -15.34 -10.29
N ARG A 354 10.23 -15.95 -9.71
CA ARG A 354 10.31 -17.34 -9.25
C ARG A 354 10.80 -18.21 -10.42
N PRO A 355 11.61 -19.25 -10.16
CA PRO A 355 11.95 -20.21 -11.19
C PRO A 355 10.68 -20.77 -11.82
N ALA A 356 10.65 -20.92 -13.15
CA ALA A 356 9.57 -21.65 -13.80
C ALA A 356 9.53 -23.06 -13.21
N LYS A 357 8.34 -23.54 -12.79
CA LYS A 357 8.17 -24.95 -12.42
C LYS A 357 8.58 -25.79 -13.63
N GLN A 358 9.59 -26.65 -13.45
CA GLN A 358 9.99 -27.64 -14.46
C GLN A 358 8.94 -28.75 -14.58
#